data_AF-A0A7R9I9M4-F1
#
_entry.id   AF-A0A7R9I9M4-F1
#
_cell.length_a   1.000
_cell.length_b   1.000
_cell.length_c   1.000
_cell.angle_alpha   90.00
_cell.angle_beta   90.00
_cell.angle_gamma   90.00
#
_symmetry.space_group_name_H-M   'P 1'
#
loop_
_entity.id
_entity.type
_entity.pdbx_description
1 polymer ?
#
loop_
_entity_poly.entity_id
_entity_poly.type
_entity_poly.pdbx_seq_one_letter_code
_entity_poly.pdbx_strand_id
1 'polypeptide(L)'
;QVQGSGSGSLRVCSSRRTEFPHNVSSSDVSCKVLNTDSYEISLSSACEGYTYISQCPPLYLSVESTSEPTVFSCATRSICRFAGNVQYTISHQDLGCTAGICKIVANPFLLCSTIIIIVNTHLFNK
;
A
#
# COMPACT_ATOMS: atom_id res chain seq x y z
N GLN A 1 2.47 -9.97 4.38
CA GLN A 1 1.99 -10.99 5.34
C GLN A 1 1.41 -10.29 6.57
N VAL A 2 0.30 -10.81 7.09
CA VAL A 2 -0.32 -10.36 8.36
C VAL A 2 -0.28 -11.53 9.34
N GLN A 3 0.18 -11.30 10.56
CA GLN A 3 0.29 -12.34 11.60
C GLN A 3 -0.44 -11.90 12.87
N GLY A 4 -1.31 -12.78 13.38
CA GLY A 4 -1.97 -12.59 14.67
C GLY A 4 -1.06 -12.99 15.84
N SER A 5 -1.16 -12.29 16.96
CA SER A 5 -0.40 -12.61 18.19
C SER A 5 -0.97 -13.77 19.01
N GLY A 6 -2.14 -14.30 18.63
CA GLY A 6 -2.85 -15.33 19.39
C GLY A 6 -3.68 -14.82 20.57
N SER A 7 -3.71 -13.50 20.83
CA SER A 7 -4.49 -12.91 21.92
C SER A 7 -6.00 -12.80 21.61
N GLY A 8 -6.39 -12.93 20.34
CA GLY A 8 -7.79 -12.86 19.88
C GLY A 8 -7.89 -13.14 18.38
N SER A 9 -9.12 -13.21 17.86
CA SER A 9 -9.38 -13.46 16.44
C SER A 9 -9.36 -12.16 15.64
N LEU A 10 -8.73 -12.21 14.47
CA LEU A 10 -8.61 -11.10 13.52
C LEU A 10 -9.20 -11.50 12.18
N ARG A 11 -10.05 -10.67 11.60
CA ARG A 11 -10.48 -10.80 10.20
C ARG A 11 -9.64 -9.87 9.35
N VAL A 12 -8.91 -10.44 8.40
CA VAL A 12 -8.08 -9.73 7.44
C VAL A 12 -8.74 -9.82 6.08
N CYS A 13 -9.10 -8.68 5.52
CA CYS A 13 -9.72 -8.57 4.19
C CYS A 13 -8.83 -7.75 3.25
N SER A 14 -8.75 -8.16 1.99
CA SER A 14 -8.00 -7.45 0.97
C SER A 14 -8.77 -7.36 -0.35
N SER A 15 -8.56 -6.27 -1.09
CA SER A 15 -9.12 -6.06 -2.44
C SER A 15 -8.22 -5.12 -3.25
N ARG A 16 -8.33 -5.19 -4.58
CA ARG A 16 -7.68 -4.25 -5.54
C ARG A 16 -8.63 -3.17 -6.06
N ARG A 17 -9.93 -3.29 -5.77
CA ARG A 17 -10.99 -2.43 -6.33
C ARG A 17 -11.83 -1.74 -5.26
N THR A 18 -12.00 -2.40 -4.12
CA THR A 18 -12.84 -1.93 -3.02
C THR A 18 -11.96 -1.33 -1.93
N GLU A 19 -12.10 -0.02 -1.69
CA GLU A 19 -11.31 0.73 -0.71
C GLU A 19 -11.51 0.25 0.74
N PHE A 20 -12.73 -0.19 1.07
CA PHE A 20 -13.11 -0.68 2.40
C PHE A 20 -13.56 -2.15 2.36
N PRO A 21 -12.63 -3.10 2.19
CA PRO A 21 -12.98 -4.51 1.95
C PRO A 21 -13.65 -5.20 3.15
N HIS A 22 -13.66 -4.62 4.35
CA HIS A 22 -14.39 -5.19 5.50
C HIS A 22 -15.92 -5.02 5.39
N ASN A 23 -16.39 -3.97 4.72
CA ASN A 23 -17.80 -3.57 4.65
C ASN A 23 -18.58 -4.23 3.52
N VAL A 24 -17.90 -4.92 2.60
CA VAL A 24 -18.51 -5.40 1.36
C VAL A 24 -18.14 -6.86 1.14
N SER A 25 -19.14 -7.67 0.82
CA SER A 25 -18.95 -9.04 0.36
C SER A 25 -19.08 -9.07 -1.16
N SER A 26 -17.99 -8.77 -1.85
CA SER A 26 -17.91 -8.84 -3.31
C SER A 26 -16.89 -9.90 -3.74
N SER A 27 -16.94 -10.33 -5.00
CA SER A 27 -16.03 -11.37 -5.51
C SER A 27 -14.57 -10.92 -5.59
N ASP A 28 -14.31 -9.61 -5.59
CA ASP A 28 -12.97 -9.02 -5.54
C ASP A 28 -12.38 -8.88 -4.13
N VAL A 29 -13.17 -9.20 -3.09
CA VAL A 29 -12.75 -9.15 -1.70
C VAL A 29 -12.39 -10.55 -1.21
N SER A 30 -11.17 -10.71 -0.71
CA SER A 30 -10.71 -11.94 -0.06
C SER A 30 -10.51 -11.70 1.43
N CYS A 31 -11.26 -12.41 2.26
CA CYS A 31 -11.22 -12.31 3.72
C CYS A 31 -10.79 -13.63 4.37
N LYS A 32 -9.93 -13.55 5.38
CA LYS A 32 -9.51 -14.69 6.19
C LYS A 32 -9.51 -14.32 7.67
N VAL A 33 -10.01 -15.22 8.51
CA VAL A 33 -9.91 -15.09 9.97
C VAL A 33 -8.62 -15.76 10.45
N LEU A 34 -7.88 -15.08 11.32
CA LEU A 34 -6.60 -15.50 11.90
C LEU A 34 -6.70 -15.47 13.42
N ASN A 35 -6.05 -16.42 14.07
CA ASN A 35 -5.86 -16.41 15.53
C ASN A 35 -4.36 -16.26 15.85
N THR A 36 -3.62 -17.37 15.80
CA THR A 36 -2.15 -17.44 15.86
C THR A 36 -1.51 -17.54 14.48
N ASP A 37 -2.32 -17.73 13.45
CA ASP A 37 -1.85 -18.00 12.09
C ASP A 37 -1.35 -16.74 11.38
N SER A 38 -0.58 -16.96 10.33
CA SER A 38 -0.22 -15.92 9.37
C SER A 38 -1.06 -16.02 8.09
N TYR A 39 -1.33 -14.88 7.48
CA TYR A 39 -1.94 -14.74 6.18
C TYR A 39 -0.98 -14.04 5.24
N GLU A 40 -0.59 -14.75 4.19
CA GLU A 40 0.22 -14.20 3.12
C GLU A 40 -0.66 -13.78 1.96
N ILE A 41 -0.46 -12.55 1.52
CA ILE A 41 -1.13 -11.99 0.34
C ILE A 41 -0.04 -11.87 -0.71
N SER A 42 -0.05 -12.78 -1.68
CA SER A 42 0.93 -12.76 -2.76
C SER A 42 0.62 -11.62 -3.74
N LEU A 43 1.66 -10.87 -4.11
CA LEU A 43 1.58 -9.77 -5.06
C LEU A 43 2.28 -10.10 -6.38
N SER A 44 2.59 -11.37 -6.65
CA SER A 44 3.33 -11.79 -7.86
C SER A 44 2.61 -11.43 -9.17
N SER A 45 1.28 -11.50 -9.19
CA SER A 45 0.42 -11.08 -10.31
C SER A 45 -0.28 -9.74 -10.08
N ALA A 46 0.17 -8.95 -9.11
CA ALA A 46 -0.48 -7.70 -8.70
C ALA A 46 -0.70 -6.69 -9.83
N CYS A 47 0.25 -6.62 -10.75
CA CYS A 47 0.26 -5.67 -11.87
C CYS A 47 0.12 -6.39 -13.21
N GLU A 48 -0.41 -7.61 -13.22
CA GLU A 48 -0.63 -8.36 -14.45
C GLU A 48 -1.57 -7.58 -15.38
N GLY A 49 -1.18 -7.43 -16.64
CA GLY A 49 -1.91 -6.63 -17.64
C GLY A 49 -1.59 -5.14 -17.65
N TYR A 50 -0.73 -4.64 -16.75
CA TYR A 50 -0.29 -3.25 -16.74
C TYR A 50 1.16 -3.12 -17.21
N THR A 51 1.41 -2.22 -18.17
CA THR A 51 2.75 -1.99 -18.72
C THR A 51 3.64 -1.17 -17.79
N TYR A 52 3.05 -0.27 -17.01
CA TYR A 52 3.77 0.61 -16.11
C TYR A 52 3.30 0.41 -14.66
N ILE A 53 4.23 0.40 -13.71
CA ILE A 53 3.93 0.33 -12.27
C ILE A 53 3.00 1.46 -11.81
N SER A 54 3.11 2.65 -12.41
CA SER A 54 2.24 3.79 -12.10
C SER A 54 0.77 3.57 -12.45
N GLN A 55 0.46 2.55 -13.27
CA GLN A 55 -0.90 2.16 -13.64
C GLN A 55 -1.40 0.98 -12.80
N CYS A 56 -0.53 0.35 -12.00
CA CYS A 56 -0.90 -0.81 -11.21
C CYS A 56 -1.92 -0.43 -10.12
N PRO A 57 -3.03 -1.17 -9.98
CA PRO A 57 -4.06 -0.85 -9.00
C PRO A 57 -3.52 -1.01 -7.58
N PRO A 58 -3.90 -0.12 -6.64
CA PRO A 58 -3.48 -0.21 -5.25
C PRO A 58 -4.08 -1.46 -4.58
N LEU A 59 -3.41 -1.95 -3.53
CA LEU A 59 -3.95 -2.98 -2.64
C LEU A 59 -4.60 -2.31 -1.44
N TYR A 60 -5.91 -2.52 -1.28
CA TYR A 60 -6.64 -2.14 -0.08
C TYR A 60 -6.62 -3.30 0.91
N LEU A 61 -6.27 -3.00 2.16
CA LEU A 61 -6.17 -3.97 3.25
C LEU A 61 -6.98 -3.45 4.44
N SER A 62 -7.77 -4.32 5.05
CA SER A 62 -8.49 -4.03 6.29
C SER A 62 -8.26 -5.17 7.29
N VAL A 63 -7.98 -4.80 8.53
CA VAL A 63 -7.78 -5.72 9.64
C VAL A 63 -8.70 -5.29 10.76
N GLU A 64 -9.57 -6.19 11.20
CA GLU A 64 -10.50 -5.97 12.29
C GLU A 64 -10.44 -7.12 13.30
N SER A 65 -10.74 -6.82 14.56
CA SER A 65 -10.88 -7.85 15.59
C SER A 65 -12.31 -8.36 15.60
N THR A 66 -12.49 -9.68 15.56
CA THR A 66 -13.82 -10.32 15.56
C THR A 66 -14.22 -10.88 16.92
N SER A 67 -13.30 -10.91 17.88
CA SER A 67 -13.55 -11.40 19.24
C SER A 67 -12.79 -10.56 20.25
N GLU A 68 -13.36 -10.44 21.46
CA GLU A 68 -12.62 -9.89 22.58
C GLU A 68 -11.39 -10.76 22.87
N PRO A 69 -10.26 -10.15 23.25
CA PRO A 69 -9.05 -10.90 23.55
C PRO A 69 -9.29 -11.88 24.70
N THR A 70 -9.08 -13.18 24.44
CA THR A 70 -9.23 -14.25 25.42
C THR A 70 -7.97 -14.43 26.27
N VAL A 71 -6.82 -13.99 25.76
CA VAL A 71 -5.52 -14.07 26.43
C VAL A 71 -4.90 -12.69 26.48
N PHE A 72 -4.68 -12.19 27.69
CA PHE A 72 -4.04 -10.91 27.93
C PHE A 72 -2.53 -11.10 28.03
N SER A 73 -1.74 -10.32 27.28
CA SER A 73 -0.27 -10.35 27.39
C SER A 73 0.26 -9.86 28.75
N CYS A 74 -0.60 -9.28 29.58
CA CYS A 74 -0.27 -8.81 30.92
C CYS A 74 -1.03 -9.59 31.98
N ALA A 75 -0.34 -9.98 33.05
CA ALA A 75 -0.94 -10.65 34.21
C ALA A 75 -1.95 -9.77 34.98
N THR A 76 -1.84 -8.45 34.89
CA THR A 76 -2.68 -7.50 35.67
C THR A 76 -3.19 -6.35 34.81
N ARG A 77 -4.52 -6.14 34.79
CA ARG A 77 -5.20 -5.06 34.03
C ARG A 77 -4.72 -3.65 34.39
N SER A 78 -4.27 -3.41 35.61
CA SER A 78 -3.83 -2.08 36.09
C SER A 78 -2.47 -1.63 35.56
N ILE A 79 -1.67 -2.54 35.01
CA ILE A 79 -0.31 -2.25 34.52
C ILE A 79 -0.30 -2.14 32.99
N CYS A 80 -1.28 -2.74 32.32
CA CYS A 80 -1.32 -2.82 30.87
C CYS A 80 -2.14 -1.67 30.27
N ARG A 81 -1.47 -0.75 29.57
CA ARG A 81 -2.12 0.41 28.90
C ARG A 81 -3.19 0.00 27.88
N PHE A 82 -3.09 -1.20 27.31
CA PHE A 82 -3.97 -1.70 26.25
C PHE A 82 -4.43 -3.14 26.51
N ALA A 83 -4.95 -3.41 27.71
CA ALA A 83 -5.39 -4.75 28.09
C ALA A 83 -6.50 -5.31 27.18
N GLY A 84 -7.30 -4.48 26.51
CA GLY A 84 -8.38 -4.93 25.62
C GLY A 84 -8.03 -5.01 24.13
N ASN A 85 -6.76 -4.80 23.76
CA ASN A 85 -6.38 -4.70 22.34
C ASN A 85 -5.80 -6.03 21.84
N VAL A 86 -6.18 -6.42 20.62
CA VAL A 86 -5.56 -7.55 19.91
C VAL A 86 -4.35 -7.06 19.13
N GLN A 87 -3.19 -7.70 19.34
CA GLN A 87 -1.97 -7.35 18.64
C GLN A 87 -1.86 -8.11 17.31
N TYR A 88 -1.36 -7.42 16.28
CA TYR A 88 -1.03 -8.03 15.00
C TYR A 88 0.19 -7.33 14.38
N THR A 89 0.88 -8.06 13.51
CA THR A 89 2.05 -7.55 12.79
C THR A 89 1.81 -7.64 11.30
N ILE A 90 2.12 -6.55 10.59
CA ILE A 90 2.11 -6.52 9.12
C ILE A 90 3.56 -6.44 8.65
N SER A 91 4.01 -7.46 7.93
CA SER A 91 5.30 -7.51 7.26
C SER A 91 5.12 -7.47 5.75
N HIS A 92 6.01 -6.77 5.05
CA HIS A 92 6.05 -6.73 3.61
C HIS A 92 7.49 -6.93 3.14
N GLN A 93 7.65 -7.51 1.97
CA GLN A 93 8.94 -7.72 1.32
C GLN A 93 8.86 -7.16 -0.10
N ASP A 94 9.96 -6.62 -0.57
CA ASP A 94 10.14 -6.16 -1.95
C ASP A 94 9.16 -5.08 -2.44
N LEU A 95 8.61 -4.27 -1.53
CA LEU A 95 7.92 -3.04 -1.91
C LEU A 95 8.96 -1.99 -2.34
N GLY A 96 9.20 -1.90 -3.64
CA GLY A 96 10.04 -0.85 -4.21
C GLY A 96 9.30 0.48 -4.28
N CYS A 97 9.94 1.56 -3.81
CA CYS A 97 9.46 2.92 -4.04
C CYS A 97 9.80 3.34 -5.47
N THR A 98 8.80 3.45 -6.35
CA THR A 98 9.02 4.09 -7.64
C THR A 98 8.85 5.60 -7.47
N ALA A 99 9.97 6.33 -7.40
CA ALA A 99 9.93 7.77 -7.55
C ALA A 99 9.30 8.09 -8.92
N GLY A 100 8.20 8.83 -8.93
CA GLY A 100 7.60 9.30 -10.16
C GLY A 100 8.65 10.06 -10.95
N ILE A 101 8.97 9.56 -12.15
CA ILE A 101 9.82 10.30 -13.09
C ILE A 101 9.10 11.63 -13.28
N CYS A 102 9.69 12.72 -12.79
CA CYS A 102 9.17 14.06 -13.01
C CYS A 102 8.98 14.18 -14.52
N LYS A 103 7.71 14.24 -14.97
CA LYS A 103 7.42 14.66 -16.33
C LYS A 103 7.83 16.12 -16.37
N ILE A 104 9.09 16.39 -16.70
CA ILE A 104 9.49 17.70 -17.19
C ILE A 104 8.71 17.86 -18.47
N VAL A 105 7.54 18.49 -18.38
CA VAL A 105 6.80 18.94 -19.54
C VAL A 105 7.62 20.10 -20.09
N ALA A 106 8.66 19.76 -20.85
CA ALA A 106 9.45 20.73 -21.56
C ALA A 106 8.50 21.38 -22.57
N ASN A 107 8.12 22.63 -22.32
CA ASN A 107 7.29 23.38 -23.25
C ASN A 107 8.09 23.54 -24.56
N PRO A 108 7.64 22.96 -25.68
CA PRO A 108 8.38 23.03 -26.94
C PRO A 108 8.60 24.48 -27.39
N PHE A 109 7.72 25.41 -27.01
CA PHE A 109 7.91 26.84 -27.29
C PHE A 109 9.12 27.43 -26.56
N LEU A 110 9.37 27.04 -25.30
CA LEU A 110 10.54 27.53 -24.56
C LEU A 110 11.83 26.99 -25.18
N LEU A 111 11.86 25.71 -25.56
CA LEU A 111 13.01 25.11 -26.24
C LEU A 111 13.29 25.76 -27.61
N CYS A 112 12.26 26.04 -28.40
CA CYS A 112 12.44 26.74 -29.68
C CYS A 112 12.92 28.18 -29.48
N SER A 113 12.38 28.88 -28.48
CA SER A 113 12.77 30.28 -28.22
C SER A 113 14.25 30.41 -27.81
N THR A 114 14.77 29.50 -26.99
CA THR A 114 16.18 29.53 -26.58
C THR A 114 17.12 29.21 -27.75
N ILE A 115 16.77 28.25 -28.61
CA ILE A 115 17.55 27.93 -29.82
C ILE A 115 17.60 29.15 -30.76
N ILE A 116 16.47 29.82 -30.99
CA ILE A 116 16.40 31.00 -31.86
C ILE A 116 17.26 32.15 -31.31
N ILE A 117 17.23 32.39 -30.00
CA ILE A 117 18.06 33.42 -29.37
C ILE A 117 19.55 33.09 -29.51
N ILE A 118 19.95 31.84 -29.27
CA ILE A 118 21.36 31.42 -29.39
C ILE A 118 21.86 31.56 -30.83
N VAL A 119 21.07 31.13 -31.82
CA VAL A 119 21.42 31.25 -33.24
C VAL A 119 21.56 32.71 -33.65
N ASN A 120 20.62 33.58 -33.26
CA ASN A 120 20.71 35.01 -33.54
C ASN A 120 21.94 35.65 -32.86
N THR A 121 22.21 35.31 -31.60
CA THR A 121 23.37 35.85 -30.88
C THR A 121 24.70 35.41 -31.52
N HIS A 122 24.77 34.18 -32.04
CA HIS A 122 25.95 33.70 -32.77
C HIS A 122 26.10 34.31 -34.17
N LEU A 123 25.00 34.63 -34.85
CA LEU A 123 25.00 35.27 -36.17
C LEU A 123 25.34 36.76 -36.11
N PHE A 124 24.92 37.46 -35.05
CA PHE A 124 25.20 38.90 -34.86
C PHE A 124 26.57 39.20 -34.23
N ASN A 125 27.27 38.19 -33.71
CA ASN A 125 28.61 38.34 -33.10
C ASN A 125 29.75 37.88 -34.05
N LYS A 126 29.47 37.88 -35.37
CA LYS A 126 30.41 37.60 -36.46
C LYS A 126 30.38 38.75 -37.46
#